data_AF-A0A940KIN9-F1
#
_entry.id   AF-A0A940KIN9-F1
#
_cell.length_a   1.000
_cell.length_b   1.000
_cell.length_c   1.000
_cell.angle_alpha   90.00
_cell.angle_beta   90.00
_cell.angle_gamma   90.00
#
_symmetry.space_group_name_H-M   'P 1'
#
loop_
_entity.id
_entity.type
_entity.pdbx_description
1 polymer ?
#
loop_
_entity_poly.entity_id
_entity_poly.type
_entity_poly.pdbx_seq_one_letter_code
_entity_poly.pdbx_strand_id
1 'polypeptide(L)'
;MRIILLVFCLACSAPFQSQAQCPFPTGTPDGSCTGTLLTDGANINSGQTFSYSGASVVYNNVNLNGGTLQVCGTLTIQNLNFNGGAIVVMSGGSLTLPGINVNTGSSVTNHGTLTLNGSLNVGGTDGMFVNYGTANLNASFSLTTTTADFVNASPSAVINAQSQTGSFTGEVVNLGSFNVGTLGINGGSDVCLGPGSTINAGSINNNEPNGIIVRPLGSNACVRYTGNALLNSVLTSDAGLLVCQATGATMSGAGGFGAATVSTDCPSCSQILPVVLQSFTAQIAGQ
;
A
#
# COMPACT_ATOMS: atom_id res chain seq x y z
N MET A 1 12.22 -62.85 -25.13
CA MET A 1 12.99 -62.34 -23.97
C MET A 1 12.74 -60.85 -23.88
N ARG A 2 11.95 -60.42 -22.90
CA ARG A 2 11.46 -59.04 -22.74
C ARG A 2 12.57 -58.18 -22.13
N ILE A 3 12.94 -57.10 -22.79
CA ILE A 3 13.77 -56.03 -22.21
C ILE A 3 12.80 -54.94 -21.76
N ILE A 4 12.59 -54.85 -20.45
CA ILE A 4 11.89 -53.77 -19.77
C ILE A 4 12.94 -52.68 -19.55
N LEU A 5 12.85 -51.58 -20.30
CA LEU A 5 13.62 -50.36 -20.04
C LEU A 5 12.88 -49.59 -18.94
N LEU A 6 13.43 -49.65 -17.73
CA LEU A 6 12.90 -49.01 -16.53
C LEU A 6 13.31 -47.53 -16.54
N VAL A 7 12.38 -46.64 -16.92
CA VAL A 7 12.55 -45.18 -16.79
C VAL A 7 12.34 -44.79 -15.34
N PHE A 8 13.42 -44.52 -14.62
CA PHE A 8 13.40 -44.00 -13.24
C PHE A 8 13.17 -42.48 -13.30
N CYS A 9 11.90 -42.08 -13.40
CA CYS A 9 11.49 -40.68 -13.27
C CYS A 9 11.45 -40.35 -11.78
N LEU A 10 12.56 -39.84 -11.24
CA LEU A 10 12.64 -39.40 -9.85
C LEU A 10 11.78 -38.14 -9.69
N ALA A 11 10.61 -38.32 -9.09
CA ALA A 11 9.71 -37.26 -8.67
C ALA A 11 10.39 -36.40 -7.59
N CYS A 12 11.02 -35.31 -8.02
CA CYS A 12 11.35 -34.19 -7.15
C CYS A 12 10.19 -33.20 -7.21
N SER A 13 9.05 -33.57 -6.61
CA SER A 13 7.99 -32.61 -6.30
C SER A 13 8.40 -31.85 -5.04
N ALA A 14 9.33 -30.91 -5.19
CA ALA A 14 9.39 -29.80 -4.27
C ALA A 14 8.03 -29.07 -4.40
N PRO A 15 7.30 -28.82 -3.31
CA PRO A 15 6.24 -27.83 -3.35
C PRO A 15 6.95 -26.49 -3.57
N PHE A 16 7.11 -26.09 -4.83
CA PHE A 16 7.19 -24.67 -5.14
C PHE A 16 5.85 -24.12 -4.70
N GLN A 17 5.80 -23.63 -3.45
CA GLN A 17 4.81 -22.66 -3.06
C GLN A 17 5.00 -21.53 -4.08
N SER A 18 4.07 -21.43 -5.03
CA SER A 18 3.90 -20.24 -5.83
C SER A 18 3.47 -19.15 -4.86
N GLN A 19 4.44 -18.57 -4.15
CA GLN A 19 4.20 -17.38 -3.35
C GLN A 19 3.66 -16.34 -4.31
N ALA A 20 2.45 -15.90 -3.99
CA ALA A 20 1.57 -15.13 -4.82
C ALA A 20 2.33 -13.99 -5.49
N GLN A 21 2.05 -13.81 -6.77
CA GLN A 21 2.55 -12.66 -7.51
C GLN A 21 1.93 -11.43 -6.86
N CYS A 22 2.73 -10.52 -6.32
CA CYS A 22 2.26 -9.22 -5.85
C CYS A 22 1.42 -8.58 -6.97
N PRO A 23 0.08 -8.54 -6.84
CA PRO A 23 -0.76 -8.07 -7.90
C PRO A 23 -0.60 -6.55 -7.97
N PHE A 24 -0.04 -6.07 -9.07
CA PHE A 24 0.04 -4.64 -9.34
C PHE A 24 -1.23 -4.24 -10.07
N PRO A 25 -2.22 -3.59 -9.42
CA PRO A 25 -3.40 -3.15 -10.14
C PRO A 25 -2.96 -2.14 -11.20
N THR A 26 -3.38 -2.37 -12.44
CA THR A 26 -3.21 -1.38 -13.48
C THR A 26 -4.13 -0.20 -13.18
N GLY A 27 -3.56 1.00 -13.08
CA GLY A 27 -4.36 2.19 -12.87
C GLY A 27 -5.35 2.38 -14.01
N THR A 28 -6.65 2.34 -13.72
CA THR A 28 -7.67 2.81 -14.66
C THR A 28 -7.64 4.33 -14.68
N PRO A 29 -7.53 4.98 -15.85
CA PRO A 29 -7.65 6.43 -15.95
C PRO A 29 -8.95 6.93 -15.33
N ASP A 30 -8.88 8.06 -14.66
CA ASP A 30 -10.07 8.70 -14.10
C ASP A 30 -11.06 9.10 -15.20
N GLY A 31 -12.33 8.71 -15.02
CA GLY A 31 -13.45 9.28 -15.76
C GLY A 31 -13.88 10.64 -15.19
N SER A 32 -14.90 11.25 -15.79
CA SER A 32 -15.58 12.40 -15.16
C SER A 32 -16.44 11.93 -13.98
N CYS A 33 -16.73 12.81 -13.00
CA CYS A 33 -17.79 12.55 -12.03
C CYS A 33 -19.15 12.45 -12.76
N THR A 34 -19.83 11.32 -12.62
CA THR A 34 -21.10 11.04 -13.33
C THR A 34 -22.29 10.79 -12.40
N GLY A 35 -22.06 10.74 -11.08
CA GLY A 35 -23.11 10.49 -10.08
C GLY A 35 -24.07 11.66 -9.85
N THR A 36 -25.22 11.36 -9.26
CA THR A 36 -26.18 12.35 -8.74
C THR A 36 -25.48 13.29 -7.74
N LEU A 37 -25.81 14.58 -7.74
CA LEU A 37 -25.17 15.53 -6.83
C LEU A 37 -25.33 15.09 -5.36
N LEU A 38 -24.22 14.98 -4.64
CA LEU A 38 -24.19 14.70 -3.21
C LEU A 38 -24.67 15.90 -2.40
N THR A 39 -25.59 15.65 -1.48
CA THR A 39 -26.07 16.60 -0.48
C THR A 39 -25.78 16.10 0.93
N ASP A 40 -25.78 17.00 1.92
CA ASP A 40 -25.72 16.60 3.33
C ASP A 40 -26.93 15.73 3.70
N GLY A 41 -26.70 14.74 4.56
CA GLY A 41 -27.69 13.74 4.96
C GLY A 41 -28.02 12.67 3.90
N ALA A 42 -27.31 12.64 2.77
CA ALA A 42 -27.60 11.70 1.69
C ALA A 42 -27.43 10.23 2.10
N ASN A 43 -28.28 9.37 1.54
CA ASN A 43 -28.18 7.91 1.61
C ASN A 43 -27.84 7.38 0.23
N ILE A 44 -26.69 6.73 0.10
CA ILE A 44 -26.16 6.19 -1.15
C ILE A 44 -26.30 4.67 -1.09
N ASN A 45 -27.42 4.16 -1.59
CA ASN A 45 -27.77 2.74 -1.55
C ASN A 45 -27.17 1.98 -2.75
N SER A 46 -27.19 0.64 -2.68
CA SER A 46 -26.73 -0.24 -3.77
C SER A 46 -27.28 0.17 -5.14
N GLY A 47 -26.39 0.20 -6.14
CA GLY A 47 -26.69 0.63 -7.50
C GLY A 47 -26.76 2.14 -7.71
N GLN A 48 -26.69 2.96 -6.64
CA GLN A 48 -26.65 4.41 -6.76
C GLN A 48 -25.21 4.91 -6.85
N THR A 49 -24.99 5.93 -7.68
CA THR A 49 -23.74 6.69 -7.69
C THR A 49 -24.06 8.15 -7.38
N PHE A 50 -23.42 8.67 -6.35
CA PHE A 50 -23.45 10.10 -6.02
C PHE A 50 -22.08 10.71 -6.25
N SER A 51 -22.05 11.97 -6.65
CA SER A 51 -20.81 12.69 -6.93
C SER A 51 -20.78 14.07 -6.28
N TYR A 52 -19.58 14.52 -5.91
CA TYR A 52 -19.35 15.88 -5.44
C TYR A 52 -18.25 16.54 -6.28
N SER A 53 -18.57 17.66 -6.93
CA SER A 53 -17.66 18.42 -7.80
C SER A 53 -17.63 19.93 -7.50
N GLY A 54 -18.24 20.35 -6.37
CA GLY A 54 -18.32 21.76 -5.96
C GLY A 54 -17.07 22.30 -5.27
N ALA A 55 -17.16 23.56 -4.82
CA ALA A 55 -16.17 24.22 -3.97
C ALA A 55 -15.98 23.50 -2.62
N SER A 56 -15.06 23.94 -1.76
CA SER A 56 -14.88 23.32 -0.45
C SER A 56 -16.16 23.36 0.39
N VAL A 57 -16.64 22.19 0.83
CA VAL A 57 -17.81 22.07 1.73
C VAL A 57 -17.58 21.05 2.84
N VAL A 58 -18.31 21.23 3.93
CA VAL A 58 -18.39 20.28 5.05
C VAL A 58 -19.81 19.74 5.13
N TYR A 59 -19.97 18.43 5.02
CA TYR A 59 -21.23 17.72 5.27
C TYR A 59 -21.19 17.06 6.64
N ASN A 60 -22.31 17.13 7.35
CA ASN A 60 -22.42 16.59 8.70
C ASN A 60 -22.60 15.08 8.67
N ASN A 61 -23.44 14.56 7.76
CA ASN A 61 -23.74 13.14 7.69
C ASN A 61 -23.86 12.64 6.25
N VAL A 62 -23.22 11.52 5.94
CA VAL A 62 -23.45 10.76 4.70
C VAL A 62 -23.52 9.29 5.05
N ASN A 63 -24.52 8.57 4.52
CA ASN A 63 -24.63 7.12 4.67
C ASN A 63 -24.31 6.45 3.34
N LEU A 64 -23.31 5.56 3.33
CA LEU A 64 -22.92 4.77 2.17
C LEU A 64 -23.28 3.30 2.45
N ASN A 65 -24.34 2.83 1.79
CA ASN A 65 -24.98 1.53 2.00
C ASN A 65 -24.93 0.68 0.72
N GLY A 66 -23.72 0.46 0.19
CA GLY A 66 -23.48 -0.38 -0.99
C GLY A 66 -23.43 0.36 -2.32
N GLY A 67 -23.70 1.67 -2.36
CA GLY A 67 -23.54 2.47 -3.58
C GLY A 67 -22.13 3.03 -3.75
N THR A 68 -21.97 4.01 -4.65
CA THR A 68 -20.70 4.63 -4.99
C THR A 68 -20.71 6.12 -4.68
N LEU A 69 -19.70 6.60 -3.93
CA LEU A 69 -19.41 8.02 -3.73
C LEU A 69 -18.20 8.42 -4.58
N GLN A 70 -18.38 9.36 -5.50
CA GLN A 70 -17.31 9.98 -6.28
C GLN A 70 -17.00 11.39 -5.78
N VAL A 71 -15.72 11.73 -5.62
CA VAL A 71 -15.29 13.05 -5.16
C VAL A 71 -14.32 13.65 -6.18
N CYS A 72 -14.79 14.65 -6.93
CA CYS A 72 -13.99 15.47 -7.85
C CYS A 72 -13.67 16.87 -7.28
N GLY A 73 -14.45 17.33 -6.29
CA GLY A 73 -14.26 18.61 -5.60
C GLY A 73 -13.53 18.46 -4.27
N THR A 74 -13.63 19.46 -3.40
CA THR A 74 -13.12 19.39 -2.02
C THR A 74 -14.26 19.15 -1.04
N LEU A 75 -14.27 17.99 -0.39
CA LEU A 75 -15.34 17.54 0.49
C LEU A 75 -14.77 17.09 1.84
N THR A 76 -15.37 17.58 2.93
CA THR A 76 -15.20 17.02 4.27
C THR A 76 -16.51 16.40 4.71
N ILE A 77 -16.51 15.15 5.17
CA ILE A 77 -17.67 14.52 5.80
C ILE A 77 -17.33 14.32 7.27
N GLN A 78 -18.10 14.90 8.18
CA GLN A 78 -17.84 14.78 9.63
C GLN A 78 -18.28 13.43 10.19
N ASN A 79 -19.42 12.90 9.72
CA ASN A 79 -19.92 11.58 10.09
C ASN A 79 -20.23 10.79 8.82
N LEU A 80 -19.37 9.82 8.50
CA LEU A 80 -19.62 8.87 7.42
C LEU A 80 -20.03 7.53 8.03
N ASN A 81 -21.22 7.06 7.66
CA ASN A 81 -21.64 5.71 7.97
C ASN A 81 -21.32 4.81 6.75
N PHE A 82 -20.20 4.09 6.80
CA PHE A 82 -19.72 3.26 5.69
C PHE A 82 -20.09 1.78 5.92
N ASN A 83 -21.24 1.36 5.39
CA ASN A 83 -21.79 0.01 5.53
C ASN A 83 -21.62 -0.83 4.25
N GLY A 84 -20.61 -0.53 3.43
CA GLY A 84 -20.39 -1.17 2.13
C GLY A 84 -20.48 -0.22 0.96
N GLY A 85 -20.00 -0.64 -0.20
CA GLY A 85 -19.95 0.16 -1.43
C GLY A 85 -18.56 0.73 -1.70
N ALA A 86 -18.49 1.71 -2.60
CA ALA A 86 -17.22 2.24 -3.09
C ALA A 86 -17.09 3.74 -2.80
N ILE A 87 -15.92 4.15 -2.33
CA ILE A 87 -15.50 5.56 -2.29
C ILE A 87 -14.41 5.74 -3.34
N VAL A 88 -14.60 6.68 -4.25
CA VAL A 88 -13.62 7.02 -5.30
C VAL A 88 -13.29 8.50 -5.21
N VAL A 89 -12.07 8.81 -4.81
CA VAL A 89 -11.54 10.18 -4.85
C VAL A 89 -10.82 10.35 -6.18
N MET A 90 -11.40 11.14 -7.07
CA MET A 90 -10.88 11.34 -8.43
C MET A 90 -9.65 12.25 -8.41
N SER A 91 -8.84 12.23 -9.46
CA SER A 91 -7.74 13.18 -9.64
C SER A 91 -8.25 14.63 -9.57
N GLY A 92 -7.52 15.47 -8.82
CA GLY A 92 -7.93 16.84 -8.47
C GLY A 92 -8.96 16.92 -7.32
N GLY A 93 -9.61 15.83 -6.95
CA GLY A 93 -10.50 15.74 -5.81
C GLY A 93 -9.75 15.67 -4.47
N SER A 94 -10.40 16.14 -3.41
CA SER A 94 -9.91 16.05 -2.04
C SER A 94 -11.04 15.64 -1.09
N LEU A 95 -10.82 14.55 -0.35
CA LEU A 95 -11.79 14.01 0.61
C LEU A 95 -11.16 13.95 2.01
N THR A 96 -11.86 14.50 3.00
CA THR A 96 -11.50 14.35 4.43
C THR A 96 -12.60 13.60 5.19
N LEU A 97 -12.23 12.56 5.93
CA LEU A 97 -13.14 11.69 6.70
C LEU A 97 -12.65 11.54 8.17
N PRO A 98 -13.55 11.23 9.12
CA PRO A 98 -13.22 11.02 10.54
C PRO A 98 -12.45 9.72 10.83
N GLY A 99 -12.24 8.86 9.83
CA GLY A 99 -11.80 7.47 9.97
C GLY A 99 -12.82 6.52 9.35
N ILE A 100 -12.38 5.38 8.86
CA ILE A 100 -13.23 4.43 8.12
C ILE A 100 -12.82 2.98 8.39
N ASN A 101 -13.81 2.09 8.30
CA ASN A 101 -13.59 0.65 8.23
C ASN A 101 -13.96 0.20 6.81
N VAL A 102 -12.98 -0.35 6.09
CA VAL A 102 -13.16 -0.94 4.77
C VAL A 102 -13.35 -2.44 4.99
N ASN A 103 -14.60 -2.86 5.16
CA ASN A 103 -14.97 -4.25 5.45
C ASN A 103 -15.38 -4.99 4.16
N THR A 104 -15.93 -6.20 4.31
CA THR A 104 -16.47 -6.99 3.20
C THR A 104 -17.39 -6.17 2.29
N GLY A 105 -17.12 -6.20 0.97
CA GLY A 105 -17.89 -5.46 -0.03
C GLY A 105 -17.72 -3.94 0.03
N SER A 106 -16.69 -3.45 0.72
CA SER A 106 -16.31 -2.04 0.79
C SER A 106 -15.00 -1.81 0.04
N SER A 107 -14.91 -0.73 -0.72
CA SER A 107 -13.66 -0.33 -1.36
C SER A 107 -13.42 1.17 -1.30
N VAL A 108 -12.14 1.54 -1.27
CA VAL A 108 -11.69 2.92 -1.36
C VAL A 108 -10.61 3.00 -2.42
N THR A 109 -10.83 3.83 -3.43
CA THR A 109 -9.85 4.13 -4.47
C THR A 109 -9.55 5.63 -4.47
N ASN A 110 -8.29 5.99 -4.23
CA ASN A 110 -7.85 7.38 -4.16
C ASN A 110 -6.88 7.73 -5.28
N HIS A 111 -7.33 8.50 -6.27
CA HIS A 111 -6.50 9.14 -7.29
C HIS A 111 -6.13 10.59 -6.95
N GLY A 112 -6.88 11.23 -6.06
CA GLY A 112 -6.66 12.59 -5.58
C GLY A 112 -5.95 12.65 -4.23
N THR A 113 -6.51 13.45 -3.32
CA THR A 113 -6.06 13.55 -1.91
C THR A 113 -7.11 12.97 -0.98
N LEU A 114 -6.73 11.97 -0.18
CA LEU A 114 -7.57 11.42 0.89
C LEU A 114 -6.92 11.75 2.24
N THR A 115 -7.68 12.29 3.17
CA THR A 115 -7.25 12.52 4.55
C THR A 115 -8.18 11.80 5.51
N LEU A 116 -7.62 10.93 6.35
CA LEU A 116 -8.33 10.22 7.40
C LEU A 116 -7.86 10.75 8.75
N ASN A 117 -8.77 11.42 9.48
CA ASN A 117 -8.47 12.00 10.80
C ASN A 117 -8.54 10.99 11.94
N GLY A 118 -9.20 9.85 11.71
CA GLY A 118 -9.22 8.70 12.60
C GLY A 118 -8.77 7.44 11.87
N SER A 119 -8.94 6.30 12.52
CA SER A 119 -8.33 5.05 12.08
C SER A 119 -8.84 4.58 10.73
N LEU A 120 -7.95 3.91 10.01
CA LEU A 120 -8.25 3.12 8.81
C LEU A 120 -8.10 1.65 9.15
N ASN A 121 -9.19 0.89 9.15
CA ASN A 121 -9.13 -0.55 9.29
C ASN A 121 -9.59 -1.18 7.99
N VAL A 122 -8.71 -1.94 7.34
CA VAL A 122 -9.03 -2.68 6.12
C VAL A 122 -9.14 -4.15 6.50
N GLY A 123 -10.26 -4.78 6.18
CA GLY A 123 -10.55 -6.13 6.60
C GLY A 123 -11.78 -6.71 5.92
N GLY A 124 -12.27 -7.81 6.46
CA GLY A 124 -13.30 -8.61 5.81
C GLY A 124 -12.77 -9.35 4.57
N THR A 125 -13.69 -10.01 3.87
CA THR A 125 -13.42 -10.66 2.59
C THR A 125 -13.51 -9.60 1.50
N ASP A 126 -12.43 -9.42 0.73
CA ASP A 126 -12.37 -8.46 -0.39
C ASP A 126 -12.50 -6.98 0.01
N GLY A 127 -12.16 -6.61 1.25
CA GLY A 127 -12.00 -5.21 1.64
C GLY A 127 -10.78 -4.62 0.96
N MET A 128 -10.95 -3.50 0.22
CA MET A 128 -9.89 -2.98 -0.64
C MET A 128 -9.60 -1.50 -0.39
N PHE A 129 -8.36 -1.17 -0.08
CA PHE A 129 -7.86 0.20 -0.05
C PHE A 129 -6.75 0.37 -1.10
N VAL A 130 -7.00 1.23 -2.09
CA VAL A 130 -6.07 1.48 -3.20
C VAL A 130 -5.77 2.97 -3.31
N ASN A 131 -4.50 3.33 -3.17
CA ASN A 131 -4.02 4.69 -3.30
C ASN A 131 -3.16 4.86 -4.55
N TYR A 132 -3.64 5.63 -5.52
CA TYR A 132 -2.88 6.11 -6.67
C TYR A 132 -2.31 7.53 -6.47
N GLY A 133 -2.97 8.34 -5.62
CA GLY A 133 -2.62 9.72 -5.31
C GLY A 133 -1.92 9.88 -3.96
N THR A 134 -2.38 10.84 -3.14
CA THR A 134 -1.85 11.07 -1.78
C THR A 134 -2.88 10.70 -0.72
N ALA A 135 -2.52 9.79 0.19
CA ALA A 135 -3.31 9.46 1.37
C ALA A 135 -2.59 9.92 2.64
N ASN A 136 -3.26 10.73 3.47
CA ASN A 136 -2.78 11.19 4.76
C ASN A 136 -3.55 10.47 5.87
N LEU A 137 -2.87 9.61 6.62
CA LEU A 137 -3.42 8.82 7.70
C LEU A 137 -2.96 9.43 9.04
N ASN A 138 -3.87 10.09 9.74
CA ASN A 138 -3.56 10.85 10.96
C ASN A 138 -3.82 10.04 12.25
N ALA A 139 -4.19 8.78 12.11
CA ALA A 139 -4.35 7.83 13.21
C ALA A 139 -3.78 6.46 12.83
N SER A 140 -3.77 5.53 13.79
CA SER A 140 -3.34 4.15 13.54
C SER A 140 -4.21 3.49 12.49
N PHE A 141 -3.59 2.62 11.69
CA PHE A 141 -4.25 1.92 10.61
C PHE A 141 -3.83 0.45 10.59
N SER A 142 -4.69 -0.41 10.07
CA SER A 142 -4.44 -1.84 10.10
C SER A 142 -5.05 -2.57 8.91
N LEU A 143 -4.42 -3.69 8.58
CA LEU A 143 -4.97 -4.73 7.72
C LEU A 143 -5.22 -5.94 8.59
N THR A 144 -6.48 -6.34 8.78
CA THR A 144 -6.87 -7.31 9.83
C THR A 144 -7.21 -8.69 9.27
N THR A 145 -7.11 -8.90 7.97
CA THR A 145 -7.36 -10.18 7.30
C THR A 145 -6.34 -10.39 6.19
N THR A 146 -6.10 -11.65 5.81
CA THR A 146 -5.23 -12.01 4.68
C THR A 146 -5.90 -11.89 3.31
N THR A 147 -7.20 -11.57 3.28
CA THR A 147 -8.03 -11.49 2.07
C THR A 147 -8.43 -10.05 1.73
N ALA A 148 -7.83 -9.10 2.43
CA ALA A 148 -8.02 -7.68 2.19
C ALA A 148 -6.73 -7.11 1.62
N ASP A 149 -6.87 -6.07 0.81
CA ASP A 149 -5.75 -5.47 0.08
C ASP A 149 -5.51 -4.04 0.56
N PHE A 150 -4.26 -3.76 0.94
CA PHE A 150 -3.78 -2.40 1.17
C PHE A 150 -2.71 -2.07 0.14
N VAL A 151 -3.04 -1.21 -0.82
CA VAL A 151 -2.22 -0.98 -2.00
C VAL A 151 -1.89 0.50 -2.17
N ASN A 152 -0.59 0.81 -2.19
CA ASN A 152 -0.05 2.06 -2.72
C ASN A 152 0.40 1.82 -4.17
N ALA A 153 -0.46 2.18 -5.12
CA ALA A 153 -0.57 1.53 -6.43
C ALA A 153 0.23 2.18 -7.58
N SER A 154 0.96 3.27 -7.35
CA SER A 154 1.76 3.90 -8.42
C SER A 154 3.10 4.42 -7.90
N PRO A 155 4.11 4.60 -8.77
CA PRO A 155 5.39 5.22 -8.40
C PRO A 155 5.25 6.63 -7.84
N SER A 156 4.21 7.37 -8.23
CA SER A 156 3.90 8.71 -7.71
C SER A 156 2.97 8.68 -6.49
N ALA A 157 2.43 7.51 -6.12
CA ALA A 157 1.50 7.41 -5.01
C ALA A 157 2.23 7.56 -3.67
N VAL A 158 1.64 8.34 -2.77
CA VAL A 158 2.22 8.64 -1.46
C VAL A 158 1.23 8.30 -0.35
N ILE A 159 1.68 7.53 0.63
CA ILE A 159 0.99 7.35 1.91
C ILE A 159 1.80 8.03 3.01
N ASN A 160 1.17 8.95 3.73
CA ASN A 160 1.75 9.71 4.83
C ASN A 160 1.13 9.31 6.16
N ALA A 161 1.92 8.69 7.04
CA ALA A 161 1.53 8.19 8.35
C ALA A 161 2.70 8.25 9.35
N GLN A 162 3.57 9.26 9.23
CA GLN A 162 4.90 9.37 9.88
C GLN A 162 4.91 9.28 11.42
N SER A 163 3.77 9.44 12.09
CA SER A 163 3.63 9.30 13.55
C SER A 163 2.67 8.19 13.95
N GLN A 164 2.20 7.40 13.00
CA GLN A 164 1.18 6.38 13.20
C GLN A 164 1.75 4.98 13.11
N THR A 165 1.05 4.05 13.73
CA THR A 165 1.36 2.62 13.62
C THR A 165 0.50 2.01 12.52
N GLY A 166 1.16 1.37 11.55
CA GLY A 166 0.54 0.44 10.60
C GLY A 166 0.72 -0.98 11.12
N SER A 167 -0.36 -1.74 11.31
CA SER A 167 -0.29 -3.13 11.76
C SER A 167 -0.94 -4.05 10.73
N PHE A 168 -0.16 -4.97 10.17
CA PHE A 168 -0.60 -5.80 9.05
C PHE A 168 -0.61 -7.28 9.39
N THR A 169 -1.67 -7.98 8.98
CA THR A 169 -1.84 -9.43 9.02
C THR A 169 -2.23 -9.99 7.65
N GLY A 170 -1.90 -9.28 6.57
CA GLY A 170 -2.27 -9.61 5.19
C GLY A 170 -1.34 -8.97 4.17
N GLU A 171 -1.73 -8.99 2.89
CA GLU A 171 -0.91 -8.47 1.81
C GLU A 171 -0.94 -6.93 1.72
N VAL A 172 0.25 -6.33 1.73
CA VAL A 172 0.45 -4.90 1.53
C VAL A 172 1.31 -4.71 0.30
N VAL A 173 0.82 -3.96 -0.68
CA VAL A 173 1.59 -3.65 -1.90
C VAL A 173 1.99 -2.18 -1.90
N ASN A 174 3.29 -1.91 -2.06
CA ASN A 174 3.80 -0.55 -2.20
C ASN A 174 4.65 -0.38 -3.46
N LEU A 175 4.12 0.36 -4.41
CA LEU A 175 4.78 0.78 -5.64
C LEU A 175 5.33 2.21 -5.59
N GLY A 176 4.95 2.99 -4.57
CA GLY A 176 5.32 4.40 -4.44
C GLY A 176 6.12 4.68 -3.17
N SER A 177 5.77 5.78 -2.49
CA SER A 177 6.37 6.17 -1.22
C SER A 177 5.43 5.95 -0.05
N PHE A 178 5.89 5.21 0.96
CA PHE A 178 5.11 4.94 2.17
C PHE A 178 5.87 5.41 3.41
N ASN A 179 5.38 6.49 4.01
CA ASN A 179 5.96 7.08 5.21
C ASN A 179 5.15 6.66 6.43
N VAL A 180 5.75 6.00 7.42
CA VAL A 180 5.04 5.45 8.58
C VAL A 180 5.82 5.62 9.87
N GLY A 181 5.15 5.82 11.00
CA GLY A 181 5.78 5.86 12.32
C GLY A 181 6.33 4.48 12.71
N THR A 182 5.46 3.48 12.76
CA THR A 182 5.86 2.08 12.98
C THR A 182 5.29 1.18 11.90
N LEU A 183 6.17 0.44 11.22
CA LEU A 183 5.81 -0.63 10.29
C LEU A 183 5.68 -1.96 11.06
N GLY A 184 4.46 -2.37 11.38
CA GLY A 184 4.18 -3.65 12.04
C GLY A 184 3.78 -4.73 11.03
N ILE A 185 4.62 -5.75 10.90
CA ILE A 185 4.42 -6.92 10.04
C ILE A 185 4.18 -8.12 10.95
N ASN A 186 2.98 -8.69 10.92
CA ASN A 186 2.57 -9.77 11.81
C ASN A 186 2.21 -11.04 11.03
N GLY A 187 1.92 -12.12 11.77
CA GLY A 187 1.60 -13.45 11.25
C GLY A 187 0.73 -13.44 10.00
N GLY A 188 1.26 -13.94 8.88
CA GLY A 188 0.57 -14.03 7.59
C GLY A 188 0.55 -12.75 6.74
N SER A 189 1.38 -11.75 7.07
CA SER A 189 1.51 -10.51 6.29
C SER A 189 2.73 -10.52 5.38
N ASP A 190 2.51 -10.24 4.10
CA ASP A 190 3.57 -9.99 3.13
C ASP A 190 3.53 -8.52 2.68
N VAL A 191 4.63 -7.80 2.87
CA VAL A 191 4.81 -6.44 2.34
C VAL A 191 5.57 -6.52 1.03
N CYS A 192 4.83 -6.45 -0.07
CA CYS A 192 5.31 -6.44 -1.45
C CYS A 192 5.80 -5.05 -1.87
N LEU A 193 7.05 -4.94 -2.29
CA LEU A 193 7.64 -3.70 -2.79
C LEU A 193 7.93 -3.77 -4.30
N GLY A 194 7.49 -2.74 -5.02
CA GLY A 194 7.79 -2.55 -6.44
C GLY A 194 9.16 -1.93 -6.72
N PRO A 195 9.57 -1.86 -8.00
CA PRO A 195 10.82 -1.21 -8.40
C PRO A 195 10.87 0.26 -7.97
N GLY A 196 11.94 0.65 -7.29
CA GLY A 196 12.18 2.02 -6.85
C GLY A 196 11.25 2.49 -5.72
N SER A 197 10.35 1.63 -5.22
CA SER A 197 9.45 2.02 -4.15
C SER A 197 10.20 2.18 -2.83
N THR A 198 9.65 3.01 -1.94
CA THR A 198 10.26 3.31 -0.66
C THR A 198 9.29 3.14 0.50
N ILE A 199 9.79 2.58 1.60
CA ILE A 199 9.18 2.72 2.91
C ILE A 199 10.11 3.55 3.79
N ASN A 200 9.62 4.64 4.37
CA ASN A 200 10.32 5.42 5.38
C ASN A 200 9.61 5.21 6.73
N ALA A 201 10.14 4.28 7.52
CA ALA A 201 9.63 3.94 8.84
C ALA A 201 10.36 4.72 9.95
N GLY A 202 9.66 5.03 11.05
CA GLY A 202 10.31 5.33 12.31
C GLY A 202 10.91 4.05 12.90
N SER A 203 10.07 3.05 13.16
CA SER A 203 10.48 1.72 13.65
C SER A 203 9.90 0.60 12.78
N ILE A 204 10.51 -0.57 12.82
CA ILE A 204 10.04 -1.79 12.15
C ILE A 204 9.83 -2.85 13.22
N ASN A 205 8.65 -3.47 13.24
CA ASN A 205 8.36 -4.63 14.08
C ASN A 205 8.01 -5.78 13.14
N ASN A 206 8.96 -6.69 12.90
CA ASN A 206 8.78 -7.84 12.03
C ASN A 206 8.61 -9.12 12.84
N ASN A 207 7.41 -9.69 12.79
CA ASN A 207 7.10 -11.00 13.35
C ASN A 207 6.94 -12.08 12.28
N GLU A 208 6.93 -11.72 10.99
CA GLU A 208 6.72 -12.65 9.88
C GLU A 208 8.05 -13.07 9.23
N PRO A 209 8.28 -14.38 9.01
CA PRO A 209 9.39 -14.83 8.17
C PRO A 209 9.26 -14.34 6.74
N ASN A 210 10.27 -13.63 6.24
CA ASN A 210 10.27 -13.01 4.91
C ASN A 210 9.15 -11.97 4.70
N GLY A 211 8.74 -11.28 5.77
CA GLY A 211 7.63 -10.33 5.75
C GLY A 211 7.77 -9.14 4.78
N ILE A 212 8.94 -8.91 4.17
CA ILE A 212 9.11 -7.99 3.05
C ILE A 212 9.63 -8.72 1.82
N ILE A 213 9.01 -8.50 0.67
CA ILE A 213 9.34 -9.14 -0.61
C ILE A 213 9.48 -8.06 -1.68
N VAL A 214 10.45 -8.19 -2.60
CA VAL A 214 10.62 -7.24 -3.72
C VAL A 214 10.22 -7.90 -5.03
N ARG A 215 9.39 -7.23 -5.83
CA ARG A 215 8.93 -7.73 -7.13
C ARG A 215 8.90 -6.64 -8.20
N PRO A 216 9.05 -7.01 -9.48
CA PRO A 216 9.50 -8.33 -9.97
C PRO A 216 10.95 -8.64 -9.56
N LEU A 217 11.33 -9.92 -9.57
CA LEU A 217 12.67 -10.36 -9.21
C LEU A 217 13.75 -9.62 -10.01
N GLY A 218 14.84 -9.26 -9.35
CA GLY A 218 15.93 -8.45 -9.94
C GLY A 218 15.69 -6.94 -9.89
N SER A 219 14.55 -6.49 -9.33
CA SER A 219 14.31 -5.08 -9.02
C SER A 219 14.85 -4.72 -7.65
N ASN A 220 15.02 -3.42 -7.42
CA ASN A 220 15.44 -2.89 -6.12
C ASN A 220 14.32 -2.04 -5.51
N ALA A 221 14.08 -2.23 -4.21
CA ALA A 221 13.24 -1.38 -3.41
C ALA A 221 13.97 -1.03 -2.11
N CYS A 222 13.55 0.03 -1.43
CA CYS A 222 14.22 0.48 -0.22
C CYS A 222 13.31 0.60 0.99
N VAL A 223 13.79 0.11 2.12
CA VAL A 223 13.21 0.35 3.44
C VAL A 223 14.21 1.12 4.27
N ARG A 224 13.81 2.30 4.74
CA ARG A 224 14.56 3.10 5.69
C ARG A 224 13.90 3.05 7.06
N TYR A 225 14.71 2.97 8.11
CA TYR A 225 14.25 3.12 9.49
C TYR A 225 15.16 4.05 10.30
N THR A 226 14.59 4.77 11.28
CA THR A 226 15.33 5.75 12.11
C THR A 226 15.45 5.39 13.58
N GLY A 227 14.56 4.54 14.09
CA GLY A 227 14.49 4.08 15.47
C GLY A 227 15.01 2.66 15.61
N ASN A 228 14.19 1.76 16.16
CA ASN A 228 14.53 0.35 16.30
C ASN A 228 13.87 -0.49 15.20
N ALA A 229 14.64 -1.41 14.63
CA ALA A 229 14.11 -2.56 13.89
C ALA A 229 14.07 -3.76 14.83
N LEU A 230 12.91 -4.05 15.42
CA LEU A 230 12.64 -5.26 16.18
C LEU A 230 12.29 -6.39 15.20
N LEU A 231 13.28 -7.25 14.94
CA LEU A 231 13.17 -8.36 14.01
C LEU A 231 13.05 -9.66 14.80
N ASN A 232 11.84 -10.07 15.12
CA ASN A 232 11.58 -11.36 15.76
C ASN A 232 11.74 -12.53 14.77
N SER A 233 11.57 -12.24 13.47
CA SER A 233 11.78 -13.15 12.34
C SER A 233 12.71 -12.52 11.30
N VAL A 234 13.29 -13.34 10.40
CA VAL A 234 14.08 -12.85 9.26
C VAL A 234 13.21 -11.94 8.39
N LEU A 235 13.69 -10.74 8.08
CA LEU A 235 12.90 -9.71 7.37
C LEU A 235 12.61 -10.10 5.92
N THR A 236 13.60 -10.61 5.20
CA THR A 236 13.45 -10.96 3.79
C THR A 236 14.43 -12.04 3.35
N SER A 237 14.02 -12.83 2.36
CA SER A 237 14.91 -13.68 1.56
C SER A 237 15.32 -13.03 0.24
N ASP A 238 14.91 -11.79 -0.03
CA ASP A 238 15.11 -11.11 -1.31
C ASP A 238 16.33 -10.16 -1.26
N ALA A 239 17.30 -10.41 -2.13
CA ALA A 239 18.50 -9.57 -2.26
C ALA A 239 18.19 -8.20 -2.91
N GLY A 240 17.03 -8.05 -3.55
CA GLY A 240 16.56 -6.77 -4.09
C GLY A 240 16.13 -5.78 -3.01
N LEU A 241 15.96 -6.22 -1.76
CA LEU A 241 15.66 -5.30 -0.66
C LEU A 241 16.93 -4.57 -0.21
N LEU A 242 16.90 -3.24 -0.32
CA LEU A 242 17.92 -2.37 0.22
C LEU A 242 17.43 -1.79 1.55
N VAL A 243 18.22 -1.95 2.61
CA VAL A 243 17.89 -1.43 3.93
C VAL A 243 18.78 -0.23 4.22
N CYS A 244 18.15 0.92 4.42
CA CYS A 244 18.78 2.16 4.82
C CYS A 244 18.65 2.31 6.35
N GLN A 245 19.69 1.93 7.09
CA GLN A 245 19.76 2.13 8.54
C GLN A 245 20.26 3.55 8.81
N ALA A 246 19.40 4.41 9.33
CA ALA A 246 19.80 5.78 9.64
C ALA A 246 20.83 5.83 10.79
N THR A 247 21.55 6.94 10.89
CA THR A 247 22.49 7.17 11.99
C THR A 247 21.78 7.06 13.34
N GLY A 248 22.34 6.26 14.25
CA GLY A 248 21.78 5.99 15.57
C GLY A 248 20.62 4.98 15.61
N ALA A 249 20.14 4.50 14.46
CA ALA A 249 19.13 3.46 14.42
C ALA A 249 19.72 2.11 14.87
N THR A 250 18.90 1.28 15.52
CA THR A 250 19.33 0.02 16.15
C THR A 250 18.53 -1.16 15.63
N MET A 251 19.07 -2.37 15.75
CA MET A 251 18.37 -3.62 15.47
C MET A 251 18.29 -4.44 16.75
N SER A 252 17.14 -5.07 16.99
CA SER A 252 16.90 -5.98 18.10
C SER A 252 16.08 -7.20 17.66
N GLY A 253 15.89 -8.18 18.54
CA GLY A 253 15.17 -9.42 18.25
C GLY A 253 16.10 -10.58 17.89
N ALA A 254 15.52 -11.77 17.71
CA ALA A 254 16.25 -13.01 17.41
C ALA A 254 16.46 -13.25 15.90
N GLY A 255 15.77 -12.48 15.05
CA GLY A 255 15.88 -12.51 13.60
C GLY A 255 17.00 -11.62 13.06
N GLY A 256 16.86 -11.20 11.81
CA GLY A 256 17.83 -10.34 11.13
C GLY A 256 17.31 -9.88 9.77
N PHE A 257 18.10 -9.08 9.05
CA PHE A 257 17.71 -8.54 7.74
C PHE A 257 17.68 -9.59 6.61
N GLY A 258 18.21 -10.79 6.85
CA GLY A 258 18.23 -11.87 5.86
C GLY A 258 19.09 -11.54 4.66
N ALA A 259 18.55 -11.69 3.45
CA ALA A 259 19.29 -11.47 2.20
C ALA A 259 19.41 -9.99 1.80
N ALA A 260 18.77 -9.07 2.53
CA ALA A 260 18.80 -7.65 2.20
C ALA A 260 20.23 -7.07 2.25
N THR A 261 20.48 -6.09 1.40
CA THR A 261 21.71 -5.28 1.47
C THR A 261 21.50 -4.13 2.45
N VAL A 262 22.24 -4.11 3.56
CA VAL A 262 22.11 -3.09 4.60
C VAL A 262 23.19 -2.03 4.45
N SER A 263 22.78 -0.77 4.37
CA SER A 263 23.65 0.41 4.39
C SER A 263 23.43 1.19 5.69
N THR A 264 24.49 1.34 6.48
CA THR A 264 24.49 2.08 7.76
C THR A 264 24.76 3.56 7.54
N ASP A 265 24.33 4.40 8.48
CA ASP A 265 24.44 5.87 8.39
C ASP A 265 23.83 6.43 7.11
N CYS A 266 22.80 5.74 6.61
CA CYS A 266 22.13 6.07 5.38
C CYS A 266 21.06 7.16 5.65
N PRO A 267 21.19 8.37 5.07
CA PRO A 267 20.29 9.49 5.36
C PRO A 267 18.94 9.33 4.66
N SER A 268 18.88 8.66 3.51
CA SER A 268 17.66 8.46 2.73
C SER A 268 17.76 7.26 1.78
N CYS A 269 16.61 6.67 1.44
CA CYS A 269 16.52 5.63 0.42
C CYS A 269 17.03 6.07 -0.96
N SER A 270 16.92 7.36 -1.29
CA SER A 270 17.39 7.92 -2.56
C SER A 270 18.89 7.82 -2.77
N GLN A 271 19.69 7.58 -1.73
CA GLN A 271 21.14 7.40 -1.86
C GLN A 271 21.56 5.98 -2.21
N ILE A 272 20.73 4.98 -1.86
CA ILE A 272 21.08 3.57 -2.04
C ILE A 272 20.30 2.92 -3.18
N LEU A 273 19.13 3.46 -3.53
CA LEU A 273 18.42 3.04 -4.71
C LEU A 273 19.27 3.35 -5.96
N PRO A 274 19.42 2.39 -6.89
CA PRO A 274 20.10 2.64 -8.16
C PRO A 274 19.45 3.81 -8.90
N VAL A 275 20.29 4.75 -9.36
CA VAL A 275 19.83 5.84 -10.23
C VAL A 275 19.53 5.24 -11.60
N VAL A 276 18.26 5.27 -12.00
CA VAL A 276 17.84 4.87 -13.34
C VAL A 276 17.60 6.13 -14.16
N LEU A 277 18.40 6.33 -15.21
CA LEU A 277 18.15 7.36 -16.20
C LEU A 277 16.91 6.97 -17.02
N GLN A 278 15.77 7.61 -16.77
CA GLN A 278 14.53 7.28 -17.48
C GLN A 278 14.48 7.85 -18.91
N SER A 279 14.93 9.09 -19.09
CA SER A 279 15.02 9.72 -20.41
C SER A 279 16.05 10.85 -20.39
N PHE A 280 16.57 11.20 -21.56
CA PHE A 280 17.29 12.45 -21.78
C PHE A 280 16.92 13.01 -23.15
N THR A 281 16.99 14.33 -23.30
CA THR A 281 16.85 15.00 -24.59
C THR A 281 18.19 15.60 -24.95
N ALA A 282 18.79 15.14 -26.05
CA ALA A 282 19.99 15.75 -26.61
C ALA A 282 19.60 16.85 -27.60
N GLN A 283 20.08 18.08 -27.39
CA GLN A 283 20.08 19.10 -28.43
C GLN A 283 21.41 19.06 -29.17
N ILE A 284 21.36 18.88 -30.49
CA ILE A 284 22.52 19.06 -31.36
C ILE A 284 22.56 20.53 -31.76
N ALA A 285 23.61 21.25 -31.36
CA ALA A 285 23.88 22.62 -31.79
C ALA A 285 24.95 22.60 -32.90
N GLY A 286 24.61 23.12 -34.08
CA GLY A 286 25.58 23.44 -35.16
C GLY A 286 25.52 22.56 -36.41
N GLN A 287 24.42 22.61 -37.16
CA GLN A 287 24.46 22.42 -38.62
C GLN A 287 24.53 23.80 -39.29
#